data_AF-A0A940J8N3-F1
#
_entry.id   AF-A0A940J8N3-F1
#
_cell.length_a   1.000
_cell.length_b   1.000
_cell.length_c   1.000
_cell.angle_alpha   90.00
_cell.angle_beta   90.00
_cell.angle_gamma   90.00
#
_symmetry.space_group_name_H-M   'P 1'
#
loop_
_entity.id
_entity.type
_entity.pdbx_description
1 polymer ?
#
loop_
_entity_poly.entity_id
_entity_poly.type
_entity_poly.pdbx_seq_one_letter_code
_entity_poly.pdbx_strand_id
1 'polypeptide(L)'
;MEREAELVRLYDEAMELTRLQADAIAQDEWDTFVQLLDDREACITEAERLLEGPTLPANRSELRTKLAEIQALDLQNQAVFQRKRHTLMRELNDIDRSANAVSGYRDAFGAPETPQFFDHDQ
;
A
#
# COMPACT_ATOMS: atom_id res chain seq x y z
N MET A 1 -19.25 21.29 -22.70
CA MET A 1 -20.10 20.60 -21.70
C MET A 1 -19.64 19.15 -21.52
N GLU A 2 -19.55 18.30 -22.55
CA GLU A 2 -19.13 16.89 -22.39
C GLU A 2 -17.74 16.73 -21.75
N ARG A 3 -16.71 17.44 -22.24
CA ARG A 3 -15.34 17.40 -21.68
C ARG A 3 -15.25 17.81 -20.21
N GLU A 4 -16.12 18.73 -19.79
CA GLU A 4 -16.11 19.25 -18.42
C GLU A 4 -16.83 18.31 -17.45
N ALA A 5 -17.96 17.73 -17.88
CA ALA A 5 -18.62 16.67 -17.14
C ALA A 5 -17.68 15.46 -16.97
N GLU A 6 -16.89 15.13 -17.99
CA GLU A 6 -15.92 14.05 -17.93
C GLU A 6 -14.78 14.35 -16.96
N LEU A 7 -14.24 15.58 -16.93
CA LEU A 7 -13.24 15.99 -15.93
C LEU A 7 -13.74 15.86 -14.50
N VAL A 8 -14.99 16.27 -14.25
CA VAL A 8 -15.60 16.12 -12.91
C VAL A 8 -15.74 14.65 -12.56
N ARG A 9 -16.24 13.82 -13.49
CA ARG A 9 -16.37 12.38 -13.31
C ARG A 9 -15.03 11.71 -12.96
N LEU A 10 -13.96 12.03 -13.69
CA LEU A 10 -12.62 11.48 -13.46
C LEU A 10 -12.06 11.86 -12.09
N TYR A 11 -12.26 13.10 -11.64
CA TYR A 11 -11.83 13.50 -10.30
C TYR A 11 -12.67 12.87 -9.19
N ASP A 12 -13.98 12.70 -9.41
CA ASP A 12 -14.83 12.00 -8.44
C ASP A 12 -14.44 10.52 -8.33
N GLU A 13 -14.15 9.87 -9.45
CA GLU A 13 -13.65 8.50 -9.49
C GLU A 13 -12.27 8.38 -8.81
N ALA A 14 -11.33 9.27 -9.14
CA ALA A 14 -10.01 9.29 -8.49
C ALA A 14 -10.11 9.52 -6.98
N MET A 15 -11.03 10.37 -6.53
CA MET A 15 -11.28 10.61 -5.10
C MET A 15 -11.81 9.35 -4.41
N GLU A 16 -12.77 8.65 -5.02
CA GLU A 16 -13.31 7.42 -4.45
C GLU A 16 -12.25 6.30 -4.40
N LEU A 17 -11.46 6.14 -5.45
CA LEU A 17 -10.33 5.22 -5.47
C LEU A 17 -9.32 5.55 -4.34
N THR A 18 -9.05 6.85 -4.11
CA THR A 18 -8.17 7.28 -3.02
C THR A 18 -8.74 6.93 -1.64
N ARG A 19 -10.06 6.93 -1.44
CA ARG A 19 -10.69 6.48 -0.19
C ARG A 19 -10.54 4.98 -0.01
N LEU A 20 -10.84 4.20 -1.05
CA LEU A 20 -10.73 2.73 -1.02
C LEU A 20 -9.30 2.25 -0.75
N GLN A 21 -8.29 3.00 -1.20
CA GLN A 21 -6.89 2.70 -0.89
C GLN A 21 -6.61 2.68 0.62
N ALA A 22 -7.24 3.56 1.41
CA ALA A 22 -7.06 3.59 2.86
C ALA A 22 -7.55 2.28 3.51
N ASP A 23 -8.70 1.80 3.06
CA ASP A 23 -9.32 0.57 3.54
C ASP A 23 -8.51 -0.67 3.13
N ALA A 24 -7.99 -0.70 1.91
CA ALA A 24 -7.11 -1.78 1.44
C ALA A 24 -5.81 -1.86 2.27
N ILE A 25 -5.18 -0.72 2.58
CA ILE A 25 -4.00 -0.68 3.47
C ILE A 25 -4.35 -1.18 4.88
N ALA A 26 -5.52 -0.79 5.40
CA ALA A 26 -5.95 -1.20 6.75
C ALA A 26 -6.23 -2.71 6.86
N GLN A 27 -6.68 -3.33 5.76
CA GLN A 27 -7.02 -4.75 5.67
C GLN A 27 -5.87 -5.64 5.17
N ASP A 28 -4.69 -5.07 4.93
CA ASP A 28 -3.53 -5.77 4.37
C ASP A 28 -3.76 -6.37 2.97
N GLU A 29 -4.68 -5.78 2.21
CA GLU A 29 -5.00 -6.19 0.84
C GLU A 29 -4.05 -5.50 -0.15
N TRP A 30 -2.78 -5.89 -0.15
CA TRP A 30 -1.72 -5.20 -0.91
C TRP A 30 -1.93 -5.23 -2.42
N ASP A 31 -2.41 -6.35 -2.98
CA ASP A 31 -2.69 -6.46 -4.40
C ASP A 31 -3.85 -5.54 -4.81
N THR A 32 -4.91 -5.49 -3.99
CA THR A 32 -6.02 -4.54 -4.16
C THR A 32 -5.52 -3.10 -4.09
N PHE A 33 -4.68 -2.77 -3.11
CA PHE A 33 -4.11 -1.44 -2.98
C PHE A 33 -3.30 -1.00 -4.22
N VAL A 34 -2.50 -1.90 -4.79
CA VAL A 34 -1.75 -1.62 -6.02
C VAL A 34 -2.68 -1.43 -7.22
N GLN A 35 -3.68 -2.28 -7.39
CA GLN A 35 -4.67 -2.11 -8.47
C GLN A 35 -5.40 -0.75 -8.36
N LEU A 36 -5.80 -0.37 -7.15
CA LEU A 36 -6.46 0.93 -6.90
C LEU A 36 -5.53 2.12 -7.16
N LEU A 37 -4.21 1.97 -7.03
CA LEU A 37 -3.25 3.02 -7.41
C LEU A 37 -3.19 3.17 -8.93
N ASP A 38 -3.09 2.07 -9.66
CA ASP A 38 -3.03 2.06 -11.12
C ASP A 38 -4.31 2.65 -11.74
N ASP A 39 -5.48 2.25 -11.24
CA ASP A 39 -6.78 2.75 -11.72
C ASP A 39 -6.92 4.26 -11.46
N ARG A 40 -6.42 4.73 -10.30
CA ARG A 40 -6.43 6.16 -9.95
C ARG A 40 -5.48 6.94 -10.84
N GLU A 41 -4.28 6.43 -11.10
CA GLU A 41 -3.31 7.06 -11.99
C GLU A 41 -3.85 7.19 -13.41
N ALA A 42 -4.59 6.18 -13.89
CA ALA A 42 -5.28 6.25 -15.18
C ALA A 42 -6.32 7.38 -15.21
N CYS A 43 -7.11 7.55 -14.14
CA CYS A 43 -8.08 8.65 -14.04
C CYS A 43 -7.42 10.03 -14.08
N ILE A 44 -6.33 10.21 -13.32
CA ILE A 44 -5.60 11.48 -13.26
C ILE A 44 -4.92 11.78 -14.60
N THR A 45 -4.26 10.80 -15.21
CA THR A 45 -3.60 10.92 -16.51
C THR A 45 -4.61 11.33 -17.60
N GLU A 46 -5.78 10.71 -17.60
CA GLU A 46 -6.84 11.06 -18.55
C GLU A 46 -7.38 12.47 -18.27
N ALA A 47 -7.54 12.86 -17.01
CA ALA A 47 -7.96 14.22 -16.64
C ALA A 47 -6.94 15.27 -17.08
N GLU A 48 -5.63 15.00 -16.94
CA GLU A 48 -4.55 15.88 -17.41
C GLU A 48 -4.57 16.04 -18.94
N ARG A 49 -4.75 14.94 -19.68
CA ARG A 49 -4.94 14.98 -21.14
C ARG A 49 -6.16 15.82 -21.53
N LEU A 50 -7.25 15.69 -20.78
CA LEU A 50 -8.45 16.50 -20.91
C LEU A 50 -8.28 17.93 -20.41
N LEU A 51 -7.15 18.35 -19.84
CA LEU A 51 -6.86 19.76 -19.53
C LEU A 51 -5.99 20.43 -20.61
N GLU A 52 -5.19 19.68 -21.35
CA GLU A 52 -4.29 20.20 -22.40
C GLU A 52 -4.99 20.70 -23.68
N GLY A 53 -6.21 20.25 -23.94
CA GLY A 53 -6.99 20.70 -25.10
C GLY A 53 -7.41 22.18 -25.06
N PRO A 54 -7.87 22.74 -26.20
CA PRO A 54 -7.89 24.19 -26.50
C PRO A 54 -8.81 25.05 -25.63
N THR A 55 -9.82 24.45 -25.00
CA THR A 55 -10.77 25.15 -24.13
C THR A 55 -10.52 24.81 -22.68
N LEU A 56 -10.35 25.84 -21.85
CA LEU A 56 -10.21 25.72 -20.41
C LEU A 56 -11.57 25.51 -19.74
N PRO A 57 -11.69 24.69 -18.69
CA PRO A 57 -12.95 24.48 -17.99
C PRO A 57 -13.48 25.78 -17.36
N ALA A 58 -14.80 25.98 -17.37
CA ALA A 58 -15.43 27.08 -16.66
C ALA A 58 -15.35 26.85 -15.14
N ASN A 59 -15.36 25.59 -14.71
CA ASN A 59 -15.48 25.17 -13.31
C ASN A 59 -14.13 25.02 -12.61
N ARG A 60 -13.10 25.77 -13.02
CA ARG A 60 -11.72 25.63 -12.50
C ARG A 60 -11.60 25.64 -10.98
N SER A 61 -12.43 26.44 -10.29
CA SER A 61 -12.43 26.48 -8.84
C SER A 61 -12.88 25.15 -8.22
N GLU A 62 -13.90 24.50 -8.79
CA GLU A 62 -14.41 23.22 -8.31
C GLU A 62 -13.40 22.10 -8.55
N LEU A 63 -12.83 22.03 -9.76
CA LEU A 63 -11.79 21.04 -10.08
C LEU A 63 -10.57 21.18 -9.16
N ARG A 64 -10.19 22.42 -8.82
CA ARG A 64 -9.09 22.69 -7.87
C ARG A 64 -9.42 22.22 -6.46
N THR A 65 -10.67 22.40 -6.01
CA THR A 65 -11.13 21.90 -4.72
C THR A 65 -11.04 20.37 -4.67
N LYS A 66 -11.54 19.68 -5.69
CA LYS A 66 -11.47 18.22 -5.78
C LYS A 66 -10.03 17.70 -5.76
N LEU A 67 -9.13 18.34 -6.52
CA LEU A 67 -7.71 17.99 -6.50
C LEU A 67 -7.08 18.19 -5.11
N ALA A 68 -7.42 19.27 -4.41
CA ALA A 68 -6.93 19.52 -3.05
C ALA A 68 -7.44 18.47 -2.05
N GLU A 69 -8.69 18.02 -2.20
CA GLU A 69 -9.26 16.93 -1.39
C GLU A 69 -8.54 15.61 -1.64
N ILE A 70 -8.29 15.27 -2.91
CA ILE A 70 -7.50 14.09 -3.30
C ILE A 70 -6.11 14.14 -2.67
N GLN A 71 -5.41 15.28 -2.76
CA GLN A 71 -4.08 15.45 -2.16
C GLN A 71 -4.11 15.31 -0.62
N ALA A 72 -5.17 15.81 0.04
CA ALA A 72 -5.32 15.65 1.47
C ALA A 72 -5.51 14.18 1.86
N LEU A 73 -6.27 13.41 1.07
CA LEU A 73 -6.44 11.97 1.26
C LEU A 73 -5.14 11.21 1.01
N ASP A 74 -4.38 11.56 -0.03
CA ASP A 74 -3.07 10.95 -0.31
C ASP A 74 -2.11 11.08 0.88
N LEU A 75 -2.05 12.26 1.48
CA LEU A 75 -1.21 12.51 2.66
C LEU A 75 -1.64 11.65 3.86
N GLN A 76 -2.95 11.44 4.03
CA GLN A 76 -3.47 10.56 5.07
C GLN A 76 -3.10 9.10 4.79
N ASN A 77 -3.32 8.62 3.56
CA ASN A 77 -2.98 7.26 3.13
C ASN A 77 -1.48 7.00 3.26
N GLN A 78 -0.64 7.96 2.88
CA GLN A 78 0.81 7.87 3.03
C GLN A 78 1.21 7.68 4.50
N ALA A 79 0.58 8.41 5.43
CA ALA A 79 0.84 8.25 6.85
C ALA A 79 0.41 6.86 7.37
N VAL A 80 -0.74 6.34 6.91
CA VAL A 80 -1.19 4.98 7.26
C VAL A 80 -0.21 3.93 6.71
N PHE A 81 0.15 4.03 5.43
CA PHE A 81 1.09 3.12 4.77
C PHE A 81 2.46 3.12 5.45
N GLN A 82 3.01 4.30 5.80
CA GLN A 82 4.29 4.41 6.49
C GLN A 82 4.27 3.73 7.87
N ARG A 83 3.17 3.89 8.63
CA ARG A 83 3.01 3.20 9.91
C ARG A 83 2.98 1.69 9.72
N LYS A 84 2.23 1.19 8.73
CA LYS A 84 2.15 -0.26 8.48
C LYS A 84 3.48 -0.84 8.01
N ARG A 85 4.20 -0.13 7.13
CA ARG A 85 5.57 -0.50 6.74
C ARG A 85 6.51 -0.63 7.94
N HIS A 86 6.45 0.32 8.88
CA HIS A 86 7.27 0.26 10.08
C HIS A 86 6.94 -0.97 10.97
N THR A 87 5.66 -1.30 11.11
CA THR A 87 5.22 -2.49 11.84
C THR A 87 5.74 -3.77 11.18
N LEU A 88 5.55 -3.93 9.87
CA LEU A 88 6.02 -5.10 9.12
C LEU A 88 7.54 -5.26 9.20
N MET A 89 8.30 -4.16 9.11
CA MET A 89 9.75 -4.21 9.29
C MET A 89 10.17 -4.68 10.68
N ARG A 90 9.42 -4.30 11.73
CA ARG A 90 9.70 -4.76 13.09
C ARG A 90 9.45 -6.26 13.21
N GLU A 91 8.31 -6.73 12.71
CA GLU A 91 7.94 -8.15 12.71
C GLU A 91 8.98 -8.99 11.95
N LEU A 92 9.45 -8.51 10.79
CA LEU A 92 10.51 -9.18 10.03
C LEU A 92 11.81 -9.28 10.84
N ASN A 93 12.22 -8.20 11.51
CA ASN A 93 13.40 -8.22 12.37
C ASN A 93 13.25 -9.20 13.55
N ASP A 94 12.05 -9.33 14.11
CA ASP A 94 11.78 -10.27 15.20
C ASP A 94 11.82 -11.73 14.71
N ILE A 95 11.35 -11.99 13.49
CA ILE A 95 11.49 -13.29 12.81
C ILE A 95 12.97 -13.62 12.58
N ASP A 96 13.76 -12.68 12.05
CA ASP A 96 15.19 -12.87 11.79
C ASP A 96 15.96 -13.16 13.09
N ARG A 97 15.66 -12.44 14.17
CA ARG A 97 16.24 -12.70 15.50
C ARG A 97 15.89 -14.10 16.01
N SER A 98 14.63 -14.51 15.84
CA SER A 98 14.15 -15.84 16.26
C SER A 98 14.83 -16.95 15.45
N ALA A 99 14.96 -16.78 14.14
CA ALA A 99 15.67 -17.71 13.27
C ALA A 99 17.15 -17.85 13.66
N ASN A 100 17.82 -16.73 13.93
CA ASN A 100 19.22 -16.73 14.40
C ASN A 100 19.37 -17.41 15.77
N ALA A 101 18.44 -17.19 16.71
CA ALA A 101 18.47 -17.85 18.01
C ALA A 101 18.29 -19.37 17.88
N VAL A 102 17.37 -19.83 17.03
CA VAL A 102 17.16 -21.26 16.75
C VAL A 102 18.37 -21.89 16.07
N SER A 103 18.98 -21.20 15.09
CA SER A 103 20.22 -21.66 14.47
C SER A 103 21.37 -21.74 15.47
N GLY A 104 21.51 -20.73 16.33
CA GLY A 104 22.51 -20.71 17.39
C GLY A 104 22.33 -21.87 18.37
N TYR A 105 21.10 -22.27 18.69
CA TYR A 105 20.85 -23.50 19.46
C TYR A 105 21.25 -24.77 18.69
N ARG A 106 20.99 -24.84 17.39
CA ARG A 106 21.41 -25.98 16.56
C ARG A 106 22.93 -26.16 16.55
N ASP A 107 23.67 -25.05 16.53
CA ASP A 107 25.14 -25.04 16.53
C ASP A 107 25.71 -25.25 17.94
N ALA A 108 25.07 -24.71 18.99
CA ALA A 108 25.49 -24.86 20.38
C ALA A 108 25.19 -26.24 20.98
N PHE A 109 24.11 -26.90 20.54
CA PHE A 109 23.77 -28.26 20.95
C PHE A 109 24.33 -29.33 20.02
N GLY A 110 25.17 -28.95 19.04
CA GLY A 110 25.92 -29.84 18.15
C GLY A 110 25.14 -31.08 17.78
N ALA A 111 24.21 -30.97 16.82
CA ALA A 111 23.40 -32.09 16.36
C ALA A 111 24.19 -33.41 16.39
N PRO A 112 23.93 -34.33 17.33
CA PRO A 112 24.52 -35.65 17.23
C PRO A 112 23.89 -36.27 15.99
N GLU A 113 24.69 -36.88 15.12
CA GLU A 113 24.18 -37.59 13.93
C GLU A 113 23.21 -38.72 14.29
N THR A 114 22.99 -39.02 15.57
CA THR A 114 21.90 -39.87 16.04
C THR A 114 21.60 -39.55 17.51
N PRO A 115 20.33 -39.38 17.91
CA PRO A 115 20.00 -39.27 19.32
C PRO A 115 20.07 -40.66 19.98
N GLN A 116 21.12 -40.93 20.76
CA GLN A 116 21.17 -42.12 21.62
C GLN A 116 20.28 -41.86 22.85
N PHE A 117 18.97 -42.10 22.71
CA PHE A 117 18.04 -41.89 23.83
C PHE A 117 17.90 -43.10 24.76
N PHE A 118 18.30 -44.31 24.36
CA PHE A 118 18.18 -45.49 25.22
C PHE A 118 19.21 -46.55 24.81
N ASP A 119 20.30 -46.66 25.56
CA ASP A 119 21.12 -47.89 25.67
C ASP A 119 21.93 -47.83 26.97
N HIS A 120 21.23 -47.98 28.08
CA HIS A 120 21.84 -48.43 29.33
C HIS A 120 21.00 -49.61 29.85
N ASP A 121 21.07 -50.72 29.10
CA ASP A 121 20.95 -52.04 29.71
C ASP A 121 22.36 -52.63 29.85
N GLN A 122 22.63 -53.12 31.06
CA GLN A 122 23.79 -53.89 31.57
C GLN A 122 24.81 -53.13 32.42
#